data_AF-A0A963WQJ1-F1
#
_entry.id   AF-A0A963WQJ1-F1
#
_cell.length_a   1.000
_cell.length_b   1.000
_cell.length_c   1.000
_cell.angle_alpha   90.00
_cell.angle_beta   90.00
_cell.angle_gamma   90.00
#
_symmetry.space_group_name_H-M   'P 1'
#
loop_
_entity.id
_entity.type
_entity.pdbx_description
1 polymer ?
#
loop_
_entity_poly.entity_id
_entity_poly.type
_entity_poly.pdbx_seq_one_letter_code
_entity_poly.pdbx_strand_id
1 'polypeptide(L)'
;MSPILLLGACTAGSGFSSGPAALPAINVAASGETAPVGTANDDAADDPAVWLNPADPAQSLIVGTDKKAGLYVYGLDGKVRSFLPAGRLNNVDLLPIEGGALVVSSDRNDIANSRIALFRLTPDGELAPLGTVDSGPGEAYGICLQRKPGFVSPQTGGMPRNRVQIVATAYAALKDGTVREVTIYRPSDGAEPAAAIRREWKLASQIEGCVTDPSSGDLYISEEDVGIWGIHAAQYGAQPDRIASVGSDQGLVPDVEGLAFLPREGGTGYLVASSQGDNAYAVLDSDSGHLLGRFRISGGAIGSTEETDGIELAAGNFGSDYPDGLFVAQDGQNAPEAQNFKLVSWKDIKAALGLE
;
A
#
# COMPACT_ATOMS: atom_id res chain seq x y z
N MET A 1 41.58 -36.45 -31.39
CA MET A 1 40.35 -35.84 -31.90
C MET A 1 39.58 -35.36 -30.70
N SER A 2 39.68 -34.07 -30.39
CA SER A 2 38.97 -33.41 -29.28
C SER A 2 38.10 -32.32 -29.91
N PRO A 3 36.81 -32.24 -29.62
CA PRO A 3 35.96 -31.22 -30.23
C PRO A 3 36.22 -29.88 -29.54
N ILE A 4 36.52 -28.88 -30.36
CA ILE A 4 36.59 -27.46 -30.01
C ILE A 4 35.14 -26.98 -29.87
N LEU A 5 34.73 -26.57 -28.67
CA LEU A 5 33.49 -25.81 -28.46
C LEU A 5 33.75 -24.36 -28.90
N LEU A 6 33.13 -23.94 -30.01
CA LEU A 6 33.02 -22.54 -30.38
C LEU A 6 31.95 -21.87 -29.50
N LEU A 7 32.37 -20.84 -28.76
CA LEU A 7 31.49 -19.85 -28.16
C LEU A 7 30.90 -18.96 -29.28
N GLY A 8 29.64 -19.22 -29.64
CA GLY A 8 28.86 -18.32 -30.48
C GLY A 8 28.37 -17.14 -29.64
N ALA A 9 28.94 -15.96 -29.88
CA ALA A 9 28.43 -14.70 -29.38
C ALA A 9 27.13 -14.36 -30.15
N CYS A 10 25.98 -14.56 -29.52
CA CYS A 10 24.73 -13.98 -29.99
C CYS A 10 24.68 -12.51 -29.55
N THR A 11 25.05 -11.62 -30.46
CA THR A 11 24.65 -10.20 -30.41
C THR A 11 23.15 -10.12 -30.65
N ALA A 12 22.34 -10.19 -29.59
CA ALA A 12 20.96 -9.74 -29.63
C ALA A 12 20.98 -8.23 -29.39
N GLY A 13 20.63 -7.47 -30.43
CA GLY A 13 20.52 -6.02 -30.34
C GLY A 13 19.48 -5.64 -29.29
N SER A 14 19.92 -4.93 -28.27
CA SER A 14 19.07 -4.19 -27.35
C SER A 14 18.39 -3.07 -28.12
N GLY A 15 17.25 -3.40 -28.74
CA GLY A 15 16.25 -2.42 -29.11
C GLY A 15 15.65 -1.89 -27.82
N PHE A 16 16.11 -0.73 -27.36
CA PHE A 16 15.35 0.06 -26.40
C PHE A 16 14.04 0.41 -27.09
N SER A 17 12.97 -0.31 -26.77
CA SER A 17 11.62 0.22 -26.97
C SER A 17 11.59 1.49 -26.13
N SER A 18 11.56 2.65 -26.77
CA SER A 18 11.29 3.89 -26.08
C SER A 18 9.89 3.75 -25.49
N GLY A 19 9.81 3.44 -24.20
CA GLY A 19 8.57 3.55 -23.45
C GLY A 19 7.94 4.94 -23.68
N PRO A 20 6.64 5.09 -23.40
CA PRO A 20 6.01 6.40 -23.49
C PRO A 20 6.87 7.42 -22.74
N ALA A 21 7.17 8.56 -23.38
CA ALA A 21 7.98 9.59 -22.76
C ALA A 21 7.30 10.05 -21.47
N ALA A 22 8.03 9.96 -20.35
CA ALA A 22 7.55 10.39 -19.05
C ALA A 22 7.02 11.82 -19.12
N LEU A 23 5.78 12.03 -18.64
CA LEU A 23 5.23 13.38 -18.54
C LEU A 23 6.04 14.20 -17.50
N PRO A 24 6.10 15.54 -17.64
CA PRO A 24 6.68 16.37 -16.60
C PRO A 24 5.99 16.16 -15.24
N ALA A 25 6.77 16.22 -14.17
CA ALA A 25 6.27 16.16 -12.80
C ALA A 25 6.92 17.27 -11.98
N ILE A 26 6.14 17.89 -11.09
CA ILE A 26 6.58 19.01 -10.26
C ILE A 26 7.33 18.47 -9.04
N ASN A 27 8.46 19.08 -8.70
CA ASN A 27 9.22 18.66 -7.52
C ASN A 27 8.58 19.23 -6.25
N VAL A 28 8.35 18.35 -5.27
CA VAL A 28 7.90 18.68 -3.92
C VAL A 28 8.95 18.14 -2.95
N ALA A 29 9.41 18.96 -2.00
CA ALA A 29 10.42 18.53 -1.05
C ALA A 29 9.79 17.74 0.10
N ALA A 30 10.46 16.67 0.54
CA ALA A 30 10.13 16.03 1.80
C ALA A 30 10.45 16.96 2.98
N SER A 31 9.62 16.88 4.02
CA SER A 31 9.79 17.59 5.28
C SER A 31 10.25 16.68 6.43
N GLY A 32 10.18 15.36 6.25
CA GLY A 32 10.76 14.37 7.16
C GLY A 32 11.17 13.10 6.44
N GLU A 33 11.90 12.23 7.13
CA GLU A 33 12.19 10.85 6.70
C GLU A 33 12.33 9.94 7.91
N THR A 34 12.08 8.65 7.74
CA THR A 34 12.29 7.66 8.79
C THR A 34 13.76 7.26 8.91
N ALA A 35 14.13 6.74 10.08
CA ALA A 35 15.33 5.94 10.19
C ALA A 35 15.30 4.80 9.16
N PRO A 36 16.46 4.42 8.58
CA PRO A 36 16.56 3.29 7.66
C PRO A 36 16.10 1.97 8.28
N VAL A 37 15.57 1.08 7.45
CA VAL A 37 15.31 -0.31 7.89
C VAL A 37 16.62 -1.03 8.19
N GLY A 38 16.55 -2.07 9.03
CA GLY A 38 17.72 -2.84 9.46
C GLY A 38 18.30 -3.77 8.39
N THR A 39 17.52 -4.16 7.37
CA THR A 39 17.99 -4.95 6.24
C THR A 39 18.77 -4.05 5.27
N ALA A 40 20.09 -4.11 5.34
CA ALA A 40 20.97 -3.21 4.59
C ALA A 40 21.30 -3.71 3.17
N ASN A 41 21.46 -2.77 2.25
CA ASN A 41 21.89 -2.98 0.85
C ASN A 41 21.02 -3.99 0.08
N ASP A 42 19.72 -3.95 0.31
CA ASP A 42 18.77 -4.86 -0.30
C ASP A 42 17.40 -4.19 -0.43
N ASP A 43 16.56 -4.78 -1.29
CA ASP A 43 15.17 -4.38 -1.51
C ASP A 43 14.31 -4.84 -0.32
N ALA A 44 14.05 -3.94 0.62
CA ALA A 44 13.59 -4.25 1.98
C ALA A 44 12.46 -3.37 2.48
N ALA A 45 12.61 -2.04 2.54
CA ALA A 45 11.49 -1.18 2.94
C ALA A 45 10.46 -1.21 1.82
N ASP A 46 9.18 -1.37 2.12
CA ASP A 46 8.19 -1.64 1.07
C ASP A 46 6.96 -0.73 1.21
N ASP A 47 6.19 -0.86 2.29
CA ASP A 47 4.88 -0.23 2.39
C ASP A 47 4.65 0.49 3.73
N PRO A 48 4.15 1.73 3.73
CA PRO A 48 3.77 2.45 4.94
C PRO A 48 2.25 2.41 5.20
N ALA A 49 1.87 2.46 6.48
CA ALA A 49 0.51 2.76 6.93
C ALA A 49 0.54 3.79 8.08
N VAL A 50 -0.38 4.75 8.07
CA VAL A 50 -0.35 5.88 9.02
C VAL A 50 -1.50 5.81 10.01
N TRP A 51 -1.17 5.82 11.31
CA TRP A 51 -2.14 5.95 12.39
C TRP A 51 -2.15 7.37 12.94
N LEU A 52 -3.26 8.09 12.72
CA LEU A 52 -3.52 9.38 13.34
C LEU A 52 -3.89 9.20 14.82
N ASN A 53 -3.08 9.79 15.69
CA ASN A 53 -3.37 9.81 17.13
C ASN A 53 -4.42 10.90 17.44
N PRO A 54 -5.64 10.54 17.85
CA PRO A 54 -6.71 11.52 18.07
C PRO A 54 -6.52 12.37 19.34
N ALA A 55 -5.69 11.92 20.29
CA ALA A 55 -5.43 12.64 21.53
C ALA A 55 -4.31 13.68 21.40
N ASP A 56 -3.29 13.36 20.60
CA ASP A 56 -2.19 14.25 20.27
C ASP A 56 -1.68 13.94 18.85
N PRO A 57 -2.09 14.70 17.83
CA PRO A 57 -1.75 14.37 16.45
C PRO A 57 -0.25 14.40 16.13
N ALA A 58 0.56 15.12 16.90
CA ALA A 58 2.02 15.11 16.75
C ALA A 58 2.66 13.79 17.24
N GLN A 59 1.92 12.99 18.02
CA GLN A 59 2.28 11.64 18.46
C GLN A 59 1.63 10.55 17.59
N SER A 60 1.29 10.88 16.34
CA SER A 60 0.87 9.90 15.35
C SER A 60 2.03 8.97 14.97
N LEU A 61 1.68 7.81 14.43
CA LEU A 61 2.64 6.74 14.16
C LEU A 61 2.56 6.29 12.71
N ILE A 62 3.69 5.80 12.21
CA ILE A 62 3.82 5.18 10.89
C ILE A 62 4.23 3.73 11.15
N VAL A 63 3.50 2.78 10.58
CA VAL A 63 3.93 1.38 10.50
C VAL A 63 4.54 1.18 9.12
N GLY A 64 5.75 0.63 9.06
CA GLY A 64 6.41 0.34 7.78
C GLY A 64 6.88 -1.10 7.72
N THR A 65 6.72 -1.75 6.57
CA THR A 65 7.25 -3.10 6.35
C THR A 65 8.73 -3.05 6.01
N ASP A 66 9.48 -3.99 6.59
CA ASP A 66 10.71 -4.52 6.02
C ASP A 66 10.36 -5.92 5.51
N LYS A 67 10.20 -6.07 4.18
CA LYS A 67 9.68 -7.30 3.55
C LYS A 67 10.56 -8.53 3.73
N LYS A 68 11.71 -8.38 4.37
CA LYS A 68 12.62 -9.47 4.75
C LYS A 68 12.65 -9.76 6.25
N ALA A 69 12.14 -8.87 7.10
CA ALA A 69 12.35 -8.95 8.55
C ALA A 69 11.09 -8.79 9.43
N GLY A 70 10.15 -7.91 9.08
CA GLY A 70 8.95 -7.66 9.90
C GLY A 70 8.42 -6.23 9.80
N LEU A 71 7.92 -5.70 10.91
CA LEU A 71 7.28 -4.37 10.97
C LEU A 71 8.05 -3.42 11.88
N TYR A 72 8.28 -2.22 11.37
CA TYR A 72 8.73 -1.08 12.16
C TYR A 72 7.54 -0.20 12.56
N VAL A 73 7.62 0.41 13.73
CA VAL A 73 6.80 1.56 14.11
C VAL A 73 7.71 2.77 14.24
N TYR A 74 7.37 3.85 13.54
CA TYR A 74 8.06 5.13 13.61
C TYR A 74 7.12 6.19 14.18
N GLY A 75 7.70 7.21 14.83
CA GLY A 75 6.99 8.47 15.03
C GLY A 75 7.16 9.40 13.82
N LEU A 76 6.42 10.51 13.81
CA LEU A 76 6.56 11.55 12.78
C LEU A 76 7.93 12.24 12.78
N ASP A 77 8.72 12.08 13.86
CA ASP A 77 10.12 12.51 13.92
C ASP A 77 11.09 11.52 13.25
N GLY A 78 10.56 10.52 12.56
CA GLY A 78 11.32 9.50 11.83
C GLY A 78 11.95 8.41 12.69
N LYS A 79 11.96 8.57 14.03
CA LYS A 79 12.65 7.61 14.90
C LYS A 79 11.81 6.36 15.11
N VAL A 80 12.48 5.21 15.15
CA VAL A 80 11.89 3.93 15.55
C VAL A 80 11.35 4.02 16.98
N ARG A 81 10.09 3.67 17.16
CA ARG A 81 9.43 3.42 18.45
C ARG A 81 9.55 1.96 18.84
N SER A 82 9.27 1.05 17.91
CA SER A 82 9.40 -0.39 18.09
C SER A 82 9.70 -1.09 16.76
N PHE A 83 10.22 -2.31 16.86
CA PHE A 83 10.36 -3.23 15.73
C PHE A 83 9.88 -4.61 16.17
N LEU A 84 9.02 -5.22 15.37
CA LEU A 84 8.49 -6.57 15.60
C LEU A 84 9.01 -7.51 14.50
N PRO A 85 9.90 -8.46 14.83
CA PRO A 85 10.32 -9.48 13.87
C PRO A 85 9.16 -10.41 13.56
N ALA A 86 8.80 -10.50 12.28
CA ALA A 86 7.68 -11.31 11.80
C ALA A 86 7.97 -11.99 10.44
N GLY A 87 9.22 -11.96 10.01
CA GLY A 87 9.65 -12.59 8.76
C GLY A 87 9.24 -11.78 7.54
N ARG A 88 8.71 -12.46 6.52
CA ARG A 88 8.45 -11.87 5.20
C ARG A 88 7.05 -11.30 5.12
N LEU A 89 6.89 -10.06 5.60
CA LEU A 89 5.64 -9.30 5.55
C LEU A 89 5.74 -8.23 4.45
N ASN A 90 4.87 -8.26 3.45
CA ASN A 90 5.04 -7.42 2.24
C ASN A 90 4.43 -6.02 2.42
N ASN A 91 3.10 -5.92 2.37
CA ASN A 91 2.33 -4.67 2.53
C ASN A 91 1.67 -4.60 3.90
N VAL A 92 1.26 -3.41 4.31
CA VAL A 92 0.62 -3.16 5.61
C VAL A 92 -0.50 -2.13 5.48
N ASP A 93 -1.62 -2.37 6.15
CA ASP A 93 -2.68 -1.37 6.32
C ASP A 93 -3.24 -1.46 7.75
N LEU A 94 -3.98 -0.45 8.17
CA LEU A 94 -4.52 -0.37 9.52
C LEU A 94 -5.91 0.24 9.60
N LEU A 95 -6.61 -0.13 10.67
CA LEU A 95 -7.88 0.48 11.08
C LEU A 95 -7.74 1.02 12.51
N PRO A 96 -8.09 2.29 12.76
CA PRO A 96 -8.17 2.80 14.12
C PRO A 96 -9.17 1.99 14.95
N ILE A 97 -8.78 1.62 16.17
CA ILE A 97 -9.64 0.96 17.15
C ILE A 97 -9.48 1.65 18.50
N GLU A 98 -10.33 1.31 19.47
CA GLU A 98 -10.17 1.84 20.83
C GLU A 98 -8.78 1.49 21.38
N GLY A 99 -8.05 2.52 21.80
CA GLY A 99 -6.71 2.40 22.37
C GLY A 99 -5.63 1.99 21.36
N GLY A 100 -5.75 2.40 20.09
CA GLY A 100 -4.69 2.27 19.08
C GLY A 100 -5.19 1.91 17.68
N ALA A 101 -4.59 0.90 17.05
CA ALA A 101 -5.00 0.39 15.74
C ALA A 101 -4.98 -1.14 15.68
N LEU A 102 -5.85 -1.70 14.84
CA LEU A 102 -5.67 -3.03 14.25
C LEU A 102 -4.78 -2.84 13.02
N VAL A 103 -3.64 -3.52 12.99
CA VAL A 103 -2.73 -3.55 11.85
C VAL A 103 -2.84 -4.92 11.20
N VAL A 104 -2.88 -4.95 9.87
CA VAL A 104 -2.81 -6.18 9.08
C VAL A 104 -1.65 -6.11 8.10
N SER A 105 -1.06 -7.25 7.79
CA SER A 105 -0.02 -7.34 6.78
C SER A 105 -0.15 -8.62 5.97
N SER A 106 0.20 -8.56 4.69
CA SER A 106 0.31 -9.74 3.83
C SER A 106 1.52 -10.58 4.23
N ASP A 107 1.27 -11.84 4.60
CA ASP A 107 2.29 -12.75 5.11
C ASP A 107 2.78 -13.72 4.01
N ARG A 108 4.04 -13.53 3.61
CA ARG A 108 4.76 -14.29 2.57
C ARG A 108 5.69 -15.35 3.13
N ASN A 109 5.62 -15.68 4.42
CA ASN A 109 6.45 -16.71 5.01
C ASN A 109 6.14 -18.12 4.44
N ASP A 110 4.93 -18.32 3.90
CA ASP A 110 4.52 -19.51 3.17
C ASP A 110 4.07 -19.13 1.74
N ILE A 111 4.99 -19.23 0.77
CA ILE A 111 4.73 -18.79 -0.61
C ILE A 111 3.62 -19.58 -1.32
N ALA A 112 3.22 -20.74 -0.80
CA ALA A 112 2.15 -21.56 -1.38
C ALA A 112 0.78 -21.22 -0.79
N ASN A 113 0.73 -20.60 0.39
CA ASN A 113 -0.51 -20.32 1.11
C ASN A 113 -0.51 -18.88 1.61
N SER A 114 -1.29 -18.03 0.93
CA SER A 114 -1.50 -16.64 1.28
C SER A 114 -2.10 -16.56 2.68
N ARG A 115 -1.50 -15.69 3.50
CA ARG A 115 -1.92 -15.42 4.88
C ARG A 115 -1.98 -13.92 5.13
N ILE A 116 -2.78 -13.57 6.14
CA ILE A 116 -2.87 -12.21 6.68
C ILE A 116 -2.44 -12.28 8.14
N ALA A 117 -1.37 -11.58 8.49
CA ALA A 117 -0.91 -11.42 9.86
C ALA A 117 -1.62 -10.23 10.53
N LEU A 118 -2.03 -10.39 11.79
CA LEU A 118 -2.76 -9.37 12.55
C LEU A 118 -1.94 -8.91 13.75
N PHE A 119 -1.96 -7.60 14.02
CA PHE A 119 -1.27 -6.98 15.15
C PHE A 119 -2.13 -5.90 15.80
N ARG A 120 -1.90 -5.67 17.08
CA ARG A 120 -2.41 -4.51 17.80
C ARG A 120 -1.28 -3.49 17.92
N LEU A 121 -1.51 -2.30 17.39
CA LEU A 121 -0.68 -1.12 17.66
C LEU A 121 -1.27 -0.37 18.85
N THR A 122 -0.43 0.03 19.79
CA THR A 122 -0.81 0.92 20.90
C THR A 122 -0.30 2.35 20.69
N PRO A 123 -0.90 3.38 21.33
CA PRO A 123 -0.52 4.78 21.14
C PRO A 123 0.93 5.13 21.52
N ASP A 124 1.57 4.34 22.37
CA ASP A 124 2.98 4.45 22.75
C ASP A 124 3.93 3.82 21.72
N GLY A 125 3.40 3.19 20.67
CA GLY A 125 4.15 2.68 19.54
C GLY A 125 4.57 1.22 19.65
N GLU A 126 3.98 0.44 20.56
CA GLU A 126 4.21 -1.00 20.66
C GLU A 126 3.31 -1.79 19.70
N LEU A 127 3.87 -2.82 19.05
CA LEU A 127 3.14 -3.79 18.25
C LEU A 127 3.10 -5.15 18.95
N ALA A 128 1.90 -5.71 19.09
CA ALA A 128 1.71 -7.06 19.63
C ALA A 128 0.97 -7.96 18.63
N PRO A 129 1.44 -9.20 18.38
CA PRO A 129 0.75 -10.12 17.49
C PRO A 129 -0.63 -10.52 18.05
N LEU A 130 -1.60 -10.63 17.14
CA LEU A 130 -2.97 -11.07 17.41
C LEU A 130 -3.31 -12.41 16.74
N GLY A 131 -2.38 -12.97 15.97
CA GLY A 131 -2.54 -14.20 15.21
C GLY A 131 -2.44 -13.98 13.70
N THR A 132 -2.54 -15.07 12.96
CA THR A 132 -2.48 -15.09 11.50
C THR A 132 -3.65 -15.92 10.97
N VAL A 133 -4.26 -15.48 9.88
CA VAL A 133 -5.38 -16.19 9.22
C VAL A 133 -5.03 -16.53 7.78
N ASP A 134 -5.51 -17.67 7.30
CA ASP A 134 -5.33 -18.06 5.90
C ASP A 134 -6.25 -17.24 4.98
N SER A 135 -5.71 -16.76 3.86
CA SER A 135 -6.41 -16.10 2.76
C SER A 135 -6.39 -16.92 1.47
N GLY A 136 -6.08 -18.22 1.56
CA GLY A 136 -6.19 -19.20 0.47
C GLY A 136 -4.86 -19.51 -0.24
N PRO A 137 -4.87 -20.37 -1.28
CA PRO A 137 -3.64 -20.77 -1.97
C PRO A 137 -3.03 -19.62 -2.79
N GLY A 138 -1.72 -19.66 -2.97
CA GLY A 138 -0.93 -18.69 -3.74
C GLY A 138 -0.05 -17.81 -2.86
N GLU A 139 0.81 -17.00 -3.48
CA GLU A 139 1.76 -16.14 -2.78
C GLU A 139 1.08 -14.80 -2.42
N ALA A 140 1.00 -14.48 -1.12
CA ALA A 140 0.55 -13.17 -0.67
C ALA A 140 1.44 -12.06 -1.25
N TYR A 141 0.89 -10.89 -1.52
CA TYR A 141 1.66 -9.76 -2.05
C TYR A 141 1.08 -8.45 -1.52
N GLY A 142 0.15 -7.80 -2.21
CA GLY A 142 -0.56 -6.62 -1.69
C GLY A 142 -1.59 -6.90 -0.59
N ILE A 143 -1.87 -5.89 0.24
CA ILE A 143 -3.00 -5.90 1.18
C ILE A 143 -3.55 -4.50 1.44
N CYS A 144 -4.87 -4.39 1.58
CA CYS A 144 -5.53 -3.17 2.04
C CYS A 144 -6.84 -3.52 2.77
N LEU A 145 -7.33 -2.60 3.60
CA LEU A 145 -8.52 -2.77 4.43
C LEU A 145 -9.69 -1.98 3.87
N GLN A 146 -10.89 -2.53 4.01
CA GLN A 146 -12.12 -1.80 3.80
C GLN A 146 -12.35 -0.84 4.97
N ARG A 147 -12.30 0.47 4.70
CA ARG A 147 -12.48 1.52 5.73
C ARG A 147 -13.95 1.81 6.05
N LYS A 148 -14.85 1.44 5.15
CA LYS A 148 -16.30 1.44 5.40
C LYS A 148 -16.69 0.15 6.12
N PRO A 149 -17.44 0.20 7.24
CA PRO A 149 -18.02 -1.01 7.83
C PRO A 149 -18.95 -1.66 6.80
N GLY A 150 -18.49 -2.72 6.15
CA GLY A 150 -19.32 -3.53 5.27
C GLY A 150 -20.48 -4.10 6.09
N PHE A 151 -21.70 -3.89 5.60
CA PHE A 151 -22.87 -4.65 6.01
C PHE A 151 -22.51 -6.14 6.00
N VAL A 152 -22.53 -6.77 7.16
CA VAL A 152 -22.44 -8.22 7.26
C VAL A 152 -23.76 -8.78 6.75
N SER A 153 -23.81 -9.14 5.47
CA SER A 153 -24.94 -9.92 4.96
C SER A 153 -24.96 -11.26 5.72
N PRO A 154 -26.04 -11.62 6.45
CA PRO A 154 -26.08 -12.85 7.25
C PRO A 154 -26.17 -14.14 6.41
N GLN A 155 -25.90 -14.08 5.12
CA GLN A 155 -26.19 -15.18 4.19
C GLN A 155 -24.89 -15.72 3.59
N THR A 156 -24.22 -16.57 4.35
CA THR A 156 -23.64 -17.85 3.89
C THR A 156 -22.86 -18.51 5.03
N GLY A 157 -23.33 -19.68 5.47
CA GLY A 157 -22.58 -20.61 6.33
C GLY A 157 -22.76 -20.35 7.83
N GLY A 158 -23.47 -21.25 8.51
CA GLY A 158 -23.86 -21.12 9.91
C GLY A 158 -22.69 -20.99 10.89
N MET A 159 -22.64 -19.85 11.58
CA MET A 159 -22.02 -19.68 12.89
C MET A 159 -23.02 -18.94 13.80
N PRO A 160 -23.16 -19.30 15.08
CA PRO A 160 -24.15 -18.69 15.97
C PRO A 160 -23.85 -17.19 16.18
N ARG A 161 -24.87 -16.35 15.93
CA ARG A 161 -24.84 -14.87 15.92
C ARG A 161 -24.36 -14.19 17.21
N ASN A 162 -24.06 -14.93 18.27
CA ASN A 162 -23.81 -14.38 19.61
C ASN A 162 -22.37 -14.57 20.12
N ARG A 163 -21.41 -15.02 19.29
CA ARG A 163 -20.04 -15.35 19.79
C ARG A 163 -18.86 -14.96 18.89
N VAL A 164 -19.08 -14.26 17.78
CA VAL A 164 -18.01 -13.90 16.83
C VAL A 164 -18.19 -12.45 16.38
N GLN A 165 -17.16 -11.63 16.54
CA GLN A 165 -17.12 -10.24 16.07
C GLN A 165 -16.38 -10.17 14.73
N ILE A 166 -16.93 -9.43 13.75
CA ILE A 166 -16.14 -9.04 12.57
C ILE A 166 -15.25 -7.88 12.97
N VAL A 167 -13.95 -8.05 12.75
CA VAL A 167 -12.95 -7.05 13.13
C VAL A 167 -12.43 -6.27 11.93
N ALA A 168 -12.43 -6.88 10.73
CA ALA A 168 -12.01 -6.23 9.50
C ALA A 168 -12.54 -6.98 8.27
N THR A 169 -12.63 -6.27 7.14
CA THR A 169 -12.61 -6.86 5.80
C THR A 169 -11.32 -6.40 5.14
N ALA A 170 -10.52 -7.35 4.67
CA ALA A 170 -9.27 -7.11 3.95
C ALA A 170 -9.41 -7.53 2.50
N TYR A 171 -8.67 -6.89 1.61
CA TYR A 171 -8.43 -7.33 0.25
C TYR A 171 -7.00 -7.85 0.18
N ALA A 172 -6.84 -9.15 -0.02
CA ALA A 172 -5.54 -9.79 -0.19
C ALA A 172 -5.24 -9.91 -1.69
N ALA A 173 -4.27 -9.14 -2.17
CA ALA A 173 -3.76 -9.22 -3.54
C ALA A 173 -2.62 -10.24 -3.58
N LEU A 174 -2.68 -11.14 -4.56
CA LEU A 174 -1.70 -12.19 -4.76
C LEU A 174 -0.89 -11.88 -6.01
N LYS A 175 0.37 -12.30 -5.99
CA LYS A 175 1.35 -12.05 -7.06
C LYS A 175 0.91 -12.53 -8.45
N ASP A 176 -0.05 -13.45 -8.53
CA ASP A 176 -0.53 -14.01 -9.79
C ASP A 176 -1.69 -13.23 -10.43
N GLY A 177 -2.12 -12.10 -9.86
CA GLY A 177 -3.28 -11.33 -10.35
C GLY A 177 -4.59 -11.64 -9.62
N THR A 178 -4.58 -12.54 -8.64
CA THR A 178 -5.79 -12.87 -7.86
C THR A 178 -5.98 -11.88 -6.71
N VAL A 179 -7.17 -11.31 -6.55
CA VAL A 179 -7.53 -10.54 -5.36
C VAL A 179 -8.70 -11.19 -4.63
N ARG A 180 -8.60 -11.31 -3.31
CA ARG A 180 -9.63 -11.91 -2.47
C ARG A 180 -10.15 -10.93 -1.45
N GLU A 181 -11.47 -10.83 -1.36
CA GLU A 181 -12.12 -10.20 -0.21
C GLU A 181 -12.19 -11.21 0.95
N VAL A 182 -11.58 -10.86 2.07
CA VAL A 182 -11.43 -11.71 3.25
C VAL A 182 -12.07 -11.01 4.44
N THR A 183 -13.15 -11.58 4.98
CA THR A 183 -13.70 -11.11 6.26
C THR A 183 -12.96 -11.79 7.40
N ILE A 184 -12.46 -10.99 8.35
CA ILE A 184 -11.73 -11.45 9.52
C ILE A 184 -12.60 -11.36 10.76
N TYR A 185 -12.56 -12.42 11.54
CA TYR A 185 -13.36 -12.67 12.71
C TYR A 185 -12.51 -12.81 13.95
N ARG A 186 -12.99 -12.27 15.07
CA ARG A 186 -12.47 -12.57 16.40
C ARG A 186 -13.52 -13.33 17.22
N PRO A 187 -13.22 -14.56 17.65
CA PRO A 187 -14.03 -15.28 18.63
C PRO A 187 -14.11 -14.53 19.97
N SER A 188 -15.29 -14.50 20.58
CA SER A 188 -15.54 -13.83 21.88
C SER A 188 -14.95 -14.55 23.10
N ASP A 189 -14.51 -15.80 22.92
CA ASP A 189 -13.88 -16.63 23.95
C ASP A 189 -12.35 -16.50 24.00
N GLY A 190 -11.78 -15.61 23.18
CA GLY A 190 -10.32 -15.39 23.11
C GLY A 190 -9.57 -16.42 22.28
N ALA A 191 -10.25 -17.26 21.51
CA ALA A 191 -9.60 -18.13 20.53
C ALA A 191 -8.94 -17.32 19.40
N GLU A 192 -8.04 -17.99 18.66
CA GLU A 192 -7.34 -17.43 17.49
C GLU A 192 -8.31 -16.80 16.48
N PRO A 193 -7.89 -15.75 15.76
CA PRO A 193 -8.70 -15.16 14.72
C PRO A 193 -9.02 -16.18 13.63
N ALA A 194 -10.15 -15.98 12.95
CA ALA A 194 -10.57 -16.79 11.82
C ALA A 194 -10.88 -15.90 10.63
N ALA A 195 -10.83 -16.44 9.41
CA ALA A 195 -11.16 -15.71 8.21
C ALA A 195 -12.13 -16.49 7.32
N ALA A 196 -12.89 -15.76 6.50
CA ALA A 196 -13.68 -16.32 5.41
C ALA A 196 -13.44 -15.52 4.15
N ILE A 197 -13.01 -16.19 3.08
CA ILE A 197 -12.97 -15.64 1.74
C ILE A 197 -14.42 -15.48 1.25
N ARG A 198 -14.80 -14.25 0.89
CA ARG A 198 -16.16 -13.89 0.48
C ARG A 198 -16.30 -13.80 -1.02
N ARG A 199 -15.29 -13.22 -1.68
CA ARG A 199 -15.24 -13.01 -3.12
C ARG A 199 -13.80 -13.14 -3.60
N GLU A 200 -13.66 -13.46 -4.87
CA GLU A 200 -12.39 -13.52 -5.57
C GLU A 200 -12.56 -12.91 -6.96
N TRP A 201 -11.57 -12.16 -7.40
CA TRP A 201 -11.45 -11.66 -8.77
C TRP A 201 -10.06 -12.02 -9.31
N LYS A 202 -9.94 -12.05 -10.64
CA LYS A 202 -8.72 -12.42 -11.35
C LYS A 202 -8.40 -11.38 -12.42
N LEU A 203 -7.27 -10.71 -12.26
CA LEU A 203 -6.62 -9.89 -13.28
C LEU A 203 -5.61 -10.75 -14.06
N ALA A 204 -5.05 -10.19 -15.13
CA ALA A 204 -4.30 -10.95 -16.12
C ALA A 204 -2.84 -11.22 -15.70
N SER A 205 -2.25 -10.29 -14.95
CA SER A 205 -0.85 -10.32 -14.49
C SER A 205 -0.70 -9.87 -13.05
N GLN A 206 0.55 -9.62 -12.64
CA GLN A 206 0.92 -9.28 -11.27
C GLN A 206 0.22 -8.01 -10.77
N ILE A 207 -0.24 -8.06 -9.51
CA ILE A 207 -0.95 -6.98 -8.82
C ILE A 207 -0.38 -6.82 -7.42
N GLU A 208 -0.32 -5.59 -6.90
CA GLU A 208 0.21 -5.30 -5.57
C GLU A 208 -0.57 -4.19 -4.87
N GLY A 209 -0.35 -2.94 -5.30
CA GLY A 209 -0.95 -1.78 -4.66
C GLY A 209 -2.47 -1.87 -4.64
N CYS A 210 -3.07 -1.69 -3.46
CA CYS A 210 -4.51 -1.59 -3.35
C CYS A 210 -4.94 -0.58 -2.30
N VAL A 211 -6.09 0.04 -2.51
CA VAL A 211 -6.68 1.00 -1.58
C VAL A 211 -8.20 0.98 -1.70
N THR A 212 -8.91 1.33 -0.62
CA THR A 212 -10.37 1.47 -0.67
C THR A 212 -10.78 2.92 -0.49
N ASP A 213 -11.81 3.33 -1.25
CA ASP A 213 -12.50 4.58 -0.95
C ASP A 213 -13.32 4.39 0.35
N PRO A 214 -13.01 5.13 1.44
CA PRO A 214 -13.74 5.00 2.70
C PRO A 214 -15.23 5.39 2.59
N SER A 215 -15.63 6.14 1.56
CA SER A 215 -16.99 6.64 1.38
C SER A 215 -17.88 5.63 0.66
N SER A 216 -17.48 5.18 -0.53
CA SER A 216 -18.22 4.18 -1.31
C SER A 216 -17.98 2.76 -0.79
N GLY A 217 -16.75 2.46 -0.37
CA GLY A 217 -16.24 1.11 -0.14
C GLY A 217 -15.68 0.46 -1.41
N ASP A 218 -15.51 1.22 -2.49
CA ASP A 218 -14.93 0.74 -3.74
C ASP A 218 -13.44 0.45 -3.58
N LEU A 219 -12.97 -0.58 -4.27
CA LEU A 219 -11.60 -1.07 -4.21
C LEU A 219 -10.86 -0.66 -5.48
N TYR A 220 -9.67 -0.09 -5.32
CA TYR A 220 -8.74 0.17 -6.41
C TYR A 220 -7.53 -0.75 -6.25
N ILE A 221 -7.06 -1.34 -7.36
CA ILE A 221 -5.93 -2.27 -7.40
C ILE A 221 -5.06 -1.93 -8.60
N SER A 222 -3.74 -1.88 -8.40
CA SER A 222 -2.78 -1.75 -9.49
C SER A 222 -2.42 -3.13 -10.06
N GLU A 223 -2.37 -3.19 -11.39
CA GLU A 223 -1.74 -4.27 -12.17
C GLU A 223 -0.51 -3.65 -12.82
N GLU A 224 0.68 -4.03 -12.34
CA GLU A 224 1.95 -3.27 -12.46
C GLU A 224 2.22 -2.74 -13.89
N ASP A 225 2.12 -3.62 -14.88
CA ASP A 225 2.39 -3.32 -16.29
C ASP A 225 1.19 -2.76 -17.08
N VAL A 226 0.01 -2.67 -16.46
CA VAL A 226 -1.27 -2.41 -17.17
C VAL A 226 -1.94 -1.12 -16.74
N GLY A 227 -2.03 -0.86 -15.43
CA GLY A 227 -2.69 0.32 -14.88
C GLY A 227 -3.48 0.03 -13.61
N ILE A 228 -4.60 0.74 -13.42
CA ILE A 228 -5.39 0.67 -12.20
C ILE A 228 -6.81 0.20 -12.53
N TRP A 229 -7.29 -0.76 -11.76
CA TRP A 229 -8.62 -1.31 -11.83
C TRP A 229 -9.44 -0.88 -10.62
N GLY A 230 -10.71 -0.55 -10.84
CA GLY A 230 -11.71 -0.24 -9.83
C GLY A 230 -12.72 -1.38 -9.72
N ILE A 231 -13.13 -1.73 -8.51
CA ILE A 231 -14.18 -2.70 -8.23
C ILE A 231 -15.18 -2.04 -7.29
N HIS A 232 -16.41 -1.85 -7.78
CA HIS A 232 -17.50 -1.32 -6.97
C HIS A 232 -18.01 -2.37 -5.97
N ALA A 233 -17.24 -2.62 -4.90
CA ALA A 233 -17.40 -3.78 -4.03
C ALA A 233 -18.74 -3.82 -3.29
N ALA A 234 -19.45 -2.69 -3.18
CA ALA A 234 -20.83 -2.64 -2.65
C ALA A 234 -21.86 -3.32 -3.59
N GLN A 235 -21.56 -3.43 -4.89
CA GLN A 235 -22.42 -4.09 -5.87
C GLN A 235 -22.09 -5.58 -5.95
N TYR A 236 -23.10 -6.42 -5.75
CA TYR A 236 -22.93 -7.88 -5.87
C TYR A 236 -22.58 -8.26 -7.31
N GLY A 237 -21.50 -9.03 -7.47
CA GLY A 237 -21.03 -9.49 -8.78
C GLY A 237 -20.28 -8.45 -9.61
N ALA A 238 -19.98 -7.27 -9.06
CA ALA A 238 -19.13 -6.26 -9.72
C ALA A 238 -17.85 -6.90 -10.25
N GLN A 239 -17.46 -6.52 -11.46
CA GLN A 239 -16.20 -6.94 -12.09
C GLN A 239 -15.19 -5.79 -12.02
N PRO A 240 -13.88 -6.08 -12.16
CA PRO A 240 -12.88 -5.04 -12.30
C PRO A 240 -13.11 -4.23 -13.57
N ASP A 241 -13.23 -2.92 -13.42
CA ASP A 241 -13.33 -1.94 -14.50
C ASP A 241 -12.05 -1.11 -14.52
N ARG A 242 -11.47 -0.88 -15.70
CA ARG A 242 -10.20 -0.16 -15.80
C ARG A 242 -10.42 1.34 -15.58
N ILE A 243 -9.79 1.89 -14.54
CA ILE A 243 -9.83 3.31 -14.16
C ILE A 243 -8.71 4.07 -14.86
N ALA A 244 -7.51 3.51 -14.88
CA ALA A 244 -6.34 4.13 -15.48
C ALA A 244 -5.51 3.11 -16.25
N SER A 245 -4.75 3.57 -17.25
CA SER A 245 -3.86 2.73 -18.04
C SER A 245 -2.44 3.26 -17.97
N VAL A 246 -1.46 2.36 -18.03
CA VAL A 246 -0.08 2.72 -18.31
C VAL A 246 -0.01 3.52 -19.63
N GLY A 247 0.72 4.63 -19.60
CA GLY A 247 0.83 5.54 -20.75
C GLY A 247 0.75 7.01 -20.36
N SER A 248 0.94 7.86 -21.37
CA SER A 248 0.97 9.32 -21.19
C SER A 248 -0.37 9.90 -20.74
N ASP A 249 -1.50 9.32 -21.13
CA ASP A 249 -2.82 9.91 -20.85
C ASP A 249 -3.13 9.95 -19.34
N GLN A 250 -2.65 8.96 -18.59
CA GLN A 250 -2.74 8.91 -17.13
C GLN A 250 -1.41 9.18 -16.43
N GLY A 251 -0.34 9.45 -17.17
CA GLY A 251 0.98 9.75 -16.62
C GLY A 251 1.55 8.60 -15.79
N LEU A 252 1.33 7.36 -16.22
CA LEU A 252 1.80 6.15 -15.55
C LEU A 252 2.88 5.49 -16.40
N VAL A 253 4.05 5.26 -15.80
CA VAL A 253 5.16 4.48 -16.34
C VAL A 253 5.31 3.26 -15.45
N PRO A 254 5.29 2.04 -16.02
CA PRO A 254 5.31 0.83 -15.21
C PRO A 254 6.66 0.69 -14.48
N ASP A 255 6.68 0.16 -13.27
CA ASP A 255 5.55 -0.50 -12.60
C ASP A 255 4.60 0.49 -11.90
N VAL A 256 3.29 0.23 -11.94
CA VAL A 256 2.28 0.94 -11.13
C VAL A 256 2.19 0.25 -9.78
N GLU A 257 2.82 0.83 -8.77
CA GLU A 257 3.00 0.19 -7.46
C GLU A 257 1.92 0.60 -6.46
N GLY A 258 2.31 1.11 -5.28
CA GLY A 258 1.42 1.50 -4.21
C GLY A 258 0.35 2.49 -4.67
N LEU A 259 -0.85 2.32 -4.10
CA LEU A 259 -1.99 3.21 -4.30
C LEU A 259 -2.39 3.85 -2.97
N ALA A 260 -2.70 5.14 -3.00
CA ALA A 260 -3.22 5.87 -1.86
C ALA A 260 -4.47 6.67 -2.24
N PHE A 261 -5.36 6.92 -1.28
CA PHE A 261 -6.66 7.53 -1.56
C PHE A 261 -7.04 8.59 -0.55
N LEU A 262 -7.50 9.74 -1.03
CA LEU A 262 -8.08 10.79 -0.20
C LEU A 262 -9.44 11.24 -0.77
N PRO A 263 -10.55 11.13 -0.02
CA PRO A 263 -11.85 11.61 -0.46
C PRO A 263 -11.87 13.11 -0.75
N ARG A 264 -12.66 13.50 -1.75
CA ARG A 264 -12.96 14.89 -2.12
C ARG A 264 -14.44 15.18 -1.94
N GLU A 265 -14.79 16.46 -1.94
CA GLU A 265 -16.19 16.85 -2.04
C GLU A 265 -16.80 16.35 -3.37
N GLY A 266 -18.08 16.00 -3.34
CA GLY A 266 -18.79 15.50 -4.54
C GLY A 266 -18.72 13.99 -4.76
N GLY A 267 -18.03 13.25 -3.88
CA GLY A 267 -18.03 11.77 -3.90
C GLY A 267 -16.96 11.13 -4.77
N THR A 268 -16.04 11.92 -5.33
CA THR A 268 -14.79 11.41 -5.92
C THR A 268 -13.64 11.51 -4.90
N GLY A 269 -12.44 11.10 -5.27
CA GLY A 269 -11.23 11.22 -4.48
C GLY A 269 -10.01 11.54 -5.31
N TYR A 270 -8.93 11.92 -4.63
CA TYR A 270 -7.59 11.84 -5.17
C TYR A 270 -7.13 10.39 -5.05
N LEU A 271 -6.97 9.71 -6.18
CA LEU A 271 -6.31 8.42 -6.27
C LEU A 271 -4.86 8.68 -6.68
N VAL A 272 -3.94 8.48 -5.74
CA VAL A 272 -2.51 8.65 -5.96
C VAL A 272 -1.88 7.30 -6.27
N ALA A 273 -1.05 7.24 -7.28
CA ALA A 273 -0.33 6.03 -7.68
C ALA A 273 1.17 6.30 -7.76
N SER A 274 1.96 5.36 -7.24
CA SER A 274 3.40 5.31 -7.50
C SER A 274 3.62 4.85 -8.95
N SER A 275 4.23 5.71 -9.76
CA SER A 275 4.68 5.46 -11.13
C SER A 275 6.17 5.17 -11.04
N GLN A 276 6.50 3.93 -10.65
CA GLN A 276 7.83 3.54 -10.18
C GLN A 276 8.88 3.72 -11.29
N GLY A 277 8.54 3.34 -12.53
CA GLY A 277 9.48 3.37 -13.66
C GLY A 277 9.98 4.76 -14.08
N ASP A 278 9.41 5.84 -13.56
CA ASP A 278 9.93 7.20 -13.73
C ASP A 278 10.05 8.01 -12.43
N ASN A 279 10.06 7.33 -11.28
CA ASN A 279 10.24 7.92 -9.95
C ASN A 279 9.27 9.10 -9.70
N ALA A 280 7.99 8.91 -10.06
CA ALA A 280 6.97 9.95 -9.95
C ALA A 280 5.67 9.42 -9.35
N TYR A 281 4.79 10.34 -9.00
CA TYR A 281 3.48 10.05 -8.45
C TYR A 281 2.41 10.72 -9.31
N ALA A 282 1.46 9.93 -9.79
CA ALA A 282 0.31 10.43 -10.53
C ALA A 282 -0.85 10.66 -9.56
N VAL A 283 -1.48 11.83 -9.61
CA VAL A 283 -2.71 12.14 -8.88
C VAL A 283 -3.86 12.10 -9.88
N LEU A 284 -4.76 11.14 -9.72
CA LEU A 284 -5.88 10.89 -10.61
C LEU A 284 -7.20 11.23 -9.91
N ASP A 285 -8.19 11.64 -10.69
CA ASP A 285 -9.57 11.66 -10.25
C ASP A 285 -10.09 10.21 -10.18
N SER A 286 -10.59 9.79 -9.01
CA SER A 286 -10.89 8.38 -8.76
C SER A 286 -12.08 7.80 -9.52
N ASP A 287 -12.96 8.65 -10.07
CA ASP A 287 -14.11 8.23 -10.86
C ASP A 287 -13.75 8.17 -12.34
N SER A 288 -13.20 9.27 -12.87
CA SER A 288 -12.90 9.40 -14.30
C SER A 288 -11.54 8.83 -14.73
N GLY A 289 -10.63 8.58 -13.79
CA GLY A 289 -9.22 8.24 -14.08
C GLY A 289 -8.43 9.36 -14.73
N HIS A 290 -8.97 10.58 -14.77
CA HIS A 290 -8.32 11.73 -15.39
C HIS A 290 -7.12 12.19 -14.54
N LEU A 291 -5.99 12.44 -15.20
CA LEU A 291 -4.79 12.96 -14.56
C LEU A 291 -5.00 14.40 -14.09
N LEU A 292 -4.94 14.60 -12.78
CA LEU A 292 -5.04 15.91 -12.13
C LEU A 292 -3.68 16.58 -12.00
N GLY A 293 -2.61 15.80 -11.85
CA GLY A 293 -1.24 16.30 -11.78
C GLY A 293 -0.22 15.22 -11.51
N ARG A 294 1.06 15.55 -11.68
CA ARG A 294 2.19 14.66 -11.35
C ARG A 294 3.21 15.38 -10.50
N PHE A 295 3.74 14.70 -9.50
CA PHE A 295 4.82 15.21 -8.68
C PHE A 295 5.95 14.19 -8.49
N ARG A 296 7.12 14.68 -8.08
CA ARG A 296 8.23 13.87 -7.56
C ARG A 296 8.60 14.37 -6.18
N ILE A 297 9.02 13.47 -5.31
CA ILE A 297 9.69 13.89 -4.07
C ILE A 297 11.14 14.11 -4.43
N SER A 298 11.56 15.37 -4.45
CA SER A 298 12.95 15.73 -4.69
C SER A 298 13.23 17.17 -4.30
N GLY A 299 14.52 17.51 -4.25
CA GLY A 299 14.97 18.80 -3.76
C GLY A 299 14.88 18.88 -2.23
N GLY A 300 15.06 20.08 -1.69
CA GLY A 300 15.16 20.27 -0.24
C GLY A 300 16.41 19.63 0.36
N ALA A 301 16.39 19.41 1.68
CA ALA A 301 17.54 18.92 2.44
C ALA A 301 17.54 17.40 2.71
N ILE A 302 16.38 16.75 2.53
CA ILE A 302 16.16 15.33 2.86
C ILE A 302 16.46 14.40 1.68
N GLY A 303 16.47 14.93 0.45
CA GLY A 303 16.75 14.16 -0.77
C GLY A 303 15.50 13.86 -1.58
N SER A 304 15.57 12.82 -2.39
CA SER A 304 14.50 12.35 -3.28
C SER A 304 13.94 11.01 -2.83
N THR A 305 12.92 10.55 -3.53
CA THR A 305 12.54 9.14 -3.59
C THR A 305 12.81 8.61 -4.99
N GLU A 306 13.29 7.38 -5.08
CA GLU A 306 13.39 6.63 -6.33
C GLU A 306 12.92 5.19 -6.11
N GLU A 307 12.43 4.54 -7.17
CA GLU A 307 11.96 3.15 -7.13
C GLU A 307 10.91 2.90 -6.03
N THR A 308 9.99 3.84 -5.81
CA THR A 308 8.99 3.74 -4.75
C THR A 308 8.03 2.57 -4.97
N ASP A 309 8.02 1.61 -4.04
CA ASP A 309 6.99 0.59 -3.91
C ASP A 309 5.70 1.19 -3.29
N GLY A 310 5.57 1.16 -1.97
CA GLY A 310 4.37 1.54 -1.23
C GLY A 310 4.26 3.03 -0.89
N ILE A 311 3.01 3.50 -0.82
CA ILE A 311 2.64 4.88 -0.48
C ILE A 311 1.38 4.91 0.40
N GLU A 312 1.28 5.91 1.28
CA GLU A 312 0.08 6.16 2.08
C GLU A 312 -0.26 7.66 2.07
N LEU A 313 -1.56 7.97 2.03
CA LEU A 313 -2.08 9.33 2.08
C LEU A 313 -3.13 9.44 3.19
N ALA A 314 -2.70 10.00 4.31
CA ALA A 314 -3.56 10.15 5.47
C ALA A 314 -4.13 11.57 5.58
N ALA A 315 -5.46 11.65 5.68
CA ALA A 315 -6.17 12.89 5.95
C ALA A 315 -5.97 13.35 7.40
N GLY A 316 -6.00 14.67 7.62
CA GLY A 316 -6.03 15.26 8.96
C GLY A 316 -4.81 16.11 9.27
N ASN A 317 -4.75 16.60 10.50
CA ASN A 317 -3.64 17.41 10.99
C ASN A 317 -2.67 16.50 11.75
N PHE A 318 -1.41 16.43 11.33
CA PHE A 318 -0.35 15.63 11.95
C PHE A 318 0.73 16.51 12.62
N GLY A 319 0.35 17.71 13.07
CA GLY A 319 1.23 18.70 13.66
C GLY A 319 1.56 19.85 12.71
N SER A 320 2.49 20.72 13.13
CA SER A 320 2.84 21.94 12.38
C SER A 320 3.39 21.67 10.99
N ASP A 321 4.07 20.55 10.82
CA ASP A 321 4.79 20.21 9.59
C ASP A 321 3.85 19.56 8.55
N TYR A 322 2.69 19.07 9.00
CA TYR A 322 1.71 18.32 8.21
C TYR A 322 0.27 18.75 8.57
N PRO A 323 -0.08 20.04 8.42
CA PRO A 323 -1.32 20.59 8.98
C PRO A 323 -2.60 20.18 8.22
N ASP A 324 -2.47 19.71 6.97
CA ASP A 324 -3.58 19.31 6.09
C ASP A 324 -3.21 18.06 5.28
N GLY A 325 -2.86 16.99 6.02
CA GLY A 325 -2.56 15.66 5.51
C GLY A 325 -1.07 15.34 5.46
N LEU A 326 -0.79 14.03 5.51
CA LEU A 326 0.54 13.46 5.43
C LEU A 326 0.57 12.44 4.29
N PHE A 327 1.51 12.64 3.37
CA PHE A 327 1.87 11.66 2.34
C PHE A 327 3.18 10.98 2.75
N VAL A 328 3.20 9.65 2.79
CA VAL A 328 4.38 8.85 3.09
C VAL A 328 4.69 7.99 1.87
N ALA A 329 5.96 7.98 1.46
CA ALA A 329 6.41 7.19 0.32
C ALA A 329 7.70 6.46 0.68
N GLN A 330 7.79 5.20 0.29
CA GLN A 330 9.03 4.44 0.36
C GLN A 330 10.10 5.06 -0.57
N ASP A 331 11.36 4.97 -0.16
CA ASP A 331 12.54 5.33 -0.95
C ASP A 331 13.43 4.10 -1.16
N GLY A 332 13.44 3.61 -2.39
CA GLY A 332 14.21 2.46 -2.82
C GLY A 332 15.72 2.73 -2.92
N GLN A 333 16.14 4.01 -2.98
CA GLN A 333 17.53 4.43 -3.22
C GLN A 333 18.03 5.46 -2.19
N ASN A 334 17.97 5.12 -0.91
CA ASN A 334 18.40 5.98 0.20
C ASN A 334 19.92 5.93 0.49
N ALA A 335 20.76 5.89 -0.55
CA ALA A 335 22.20 5.72 -0.39
C ALA A 335 22.86 6.88 0.37
N PRO A 336 23.85 6.62 1.26
CA PRO A 336 24.53 5.35 1.48
C PRO A 336 23.84 4.41 2.48
N GLU A 337 22.70 4.80 3.03
CA GLU A 337 21.97 4.03 4.03
C GLU A 337 21.04 3.00 3.38
N ALA A 338 20.43 2.14 4.19
CA ALA A 338 19.35 1.28 3.74
C ALA A 338 18.09 2.10 3.37
N GLN A 339 17.18 1.47 2.65
CA GLN A 339 15.89 2.06 2.28
C GLN A 339 15.10 2.57 3.48
N ASN A 340 14.27 3.58 3.27
CA ASN A 340 13.45 4.19 4.31
C ASN A 340 12.14 4.76 3.72
N PHE A 341 11.44 5.60 4.48
CA PHE A 341 10.25 6.30 4.03
C PHE A 341 10.43 7.81 4.15
N LYS A 342 10.01 8.57 3.14
CA LYS A 342 9.95 10.04 3.16
C LYS A 342 8.56 10.52 3.54
N LEU A 343 8.51 11.63 4.28
CA LEU A 343 7.27 12.26 4.76
C LEU A 343 7.10 13.61 4.08
N VAL A 344 5.94 13.84 3.49
CA VAL A 344 5.62 15.05 2.73
C VAL A 344 4.27 15.61 3.19
N SER A 345 4.22 16.93 3.33
CA SER A 345 2.97 17.65 3.59
C SER A 345 2.05 17.54 2.37
N TRP A 346 0.87 16.93 2.56
CA TRP A 346 -0.12 16.84 1.48
C TRP A 346 -0.59 18.22 1.02
N LYS A 347 -0.65 19.19 1.95
CA LYS A 347 -0.89 20.60 1.64
C LYS A 347 0.08 21.14 0.59
N ASP A 348 1.37 20.81 0.70
CA ASP A 348 2.40 21.31 -0.20
C ASP A 348 2.32 20.63 -1.57
N ILE A 349 1.96 19.34 -1.60
CA ILE A 349 1.64 18.62 -2.85
C ILE A 349 0.46 19.29 -3.56
N LYS A 350 -0.66 19.52 -2.85
CA LYS A 350 -1.82 20.20 -3.42
C LYS A 350 -1.47 21.58 -3.95
N ALA A 351 -0.74 22.38 -3.17
CA ALA A 351 -0.33 23.73 -3.58
C ALA A 351 0.57 23.71 -4.83
N ALA A 352 1.52 22.78 -4.91
CA ALA A 352 2.41 22.63 -6.06
C ALA A 352 1.65 22.22 -7.33
N LEU A 353 0.63 21.38 -7.19
CA LEU A 353 -0.20 20.90 -8.30
C LEU A 353 -1.39 21.82 -8.63
N GLY A 354 -1.67 22.83 -7.79
CA GLY A 354 -2.85 23.67 -7.94
C GLY A 354 -4.17 22.94 -7.66
N LEU A 355 -4.15 21.94 -6.78
CA LEU A 355 -5.32 21.20 -6.33
C LEU A 355 -5.98 21.90 -5.13
N GLU A 356 -7.29 21.69 -4.97
CA GLU A 356 -8.12 22.27 -3.89
C GLU A 356 -7.91 21.59 -2.52
#